data_AF-A0A6P0MYN1-F1
#
_entry.id   AF-A0A6P0MYN1-F1
#
_cell.length_a   1.000
_cell.length_b   1.000
_cell.length_c   1.000
_cell.angle_alpha   90.00
_cell.angle_beta   90.00
_cell.angle_gamma   90.00
#
_symmetry.space_group_name_H-M   'P 1'
#
loop_
_entity.id
_entity.type
_entity.pdbx_description
1 polymer ?
#
loop_
_entity_poly.entity_id
_entity_poly.type
_entity_poly.pdbx_seq_one_letter_code
_entity_poly.pdbx_strand_id
1 'polypeptide(L)'
;MPRTQRNDNFIDKTFTVMADILLKVLPTNKQAKEAFVYYRDGMSAQADGEYAEAMDNYKKALELEEDLNDRSFILYNMGLIQASNGEHERALELYHQALEINPRMPQALNNVAVIYHYQ
;
A
#
# COMPACT_ATOMS: atom_id res chain seq x y z
N MET A 1 10.92 16.18 -4.83
CA MET A 1 12.02 15.30 -4.38
C MET A 1 11.38 14.01 -3.88
N PRO A 2 11.92 12.82 -4.19
CA PRO A 2 11.39 11.58 -3.64
C PRO A 2 11.36 11.66 -2.11
N ARG A 3 10.27 11.21 -1.47
CA ARG A 3 10.04 11.32 -0.02
C ARG A 3 11.02 10.51 0.83
N THR A 4 11.90 9.73 0.20
CA THR A 4 13.10 9.14 0.82
C THR A 4 14.00 10.16 1.54
N GLN A 5 13.73 11.47 1.42
CA GLN A 5 14.45 12.54 2.11
C GLN A 5 13.65 13.21 3.25
N ARG A 6 12.40 12.80 3.54
CA ARG A 6 11.51 13.55 4.45
C ARG A 6 11.57 13.09 5.92
N ASN A 7 12.00 11.87 6.21
CA ASN A 7 12.15 11.35 7.57
C ASN A 7 13.62 11.13 7.94
N ASP A 8 14.20 12.12 8.62
CA ASP A 8 15.64 12.17 8.90
C ASP A 8 16.10 11.34 10.11
N ASN A 9 15.23 10.48 10.66
CA ASN A 9 15.56 9.69 11.84
C ASN A 9 16.42 8.45 11.48
N PHE A 10 17.22 7.99 12.45
CA PHE A 10 18.18 6.90 12.24
C PHE A 10 17.50 5.61 11.75
N ILE A 11 16.33 5.28 12.28
CA ILE A 11 15.60 4.05 11.95
C ILE A 11 15.16 4.07 10.48
N ASP A 12 14.57 5.18 10.03
CA ASP A 12 14.08 5.35 8.65
C ASP A 12 15.23 5.31 7.63
N LYS A 13 16.36 5.94 7.95
CA LYS A 13 17.59 5.86 7.14
C LYS A 13 18.10 4.42 7.02
N THR A 14 18.11 3.69 8.14
CA THR A 14 18.60 2.31 8.15
C THR A 14 17.69 1.40 7.34
N PHE A 15 16.37 1.56 7.45
CA PHE A 15 15.39 0.82 6.65
C PHE A 15 15.52 1.14 5.15
N THR A 16 15.69 2.42 4.81
CA THR A 16 15.86 2.86 3.42
C THR A 16 17.11 2.23 2.80
N VAL A 17 18.25 2.30 3.48
CA VAL A 17 19.50 1.70 2.99
C VAL A 17 19.38 0.19 2.83
N MET A 18 18.75 -0.51 3.78
CA MET A 18 18.55 -1.95 3.70
C MET A 18 17.63 -2.33 2.53
N ALA A 19 16.54 -1.60 2.32
CA ALA A 19 15.64 -1.80 1.18
C ALA A 19 16.38 -1.61 -0.15
N ASP A 20 17.18 -0.55 -0.27
CA ASP A 20 17.96 -0.27 -1.49
C ASP A 20 19.00 -1.37 -1.79
N ILE A 21 19.63 -1.94 -0.76
CA ILE A 21 20.57 -3.06 -0.90
C ILE A 21 19.82 -4.32 -1.36
N LEU A 22 18.70 -4.65 -0.71
CA LEU A 22 17.89 -5.83 -1.07
C LEU A 22 17.41 -5.77 -2.52
N LEU A 23 16.96 -4.60 -2.99
CA LEU A 23 16.55 -4.39 -4.38
C LEU A 23 17.71 -4.53 -5.39
N LYS A 24 18.96 -4.28 -4.99
CA LYS A 24 20.13 -4.49 -5.86
C LYS A 24 20.53 -5.96 -5.94
N VAL A 25 20.36 -6.71 -4.86
CA VAL A 25 20.84 -8.10 -4.73
C VAL A 25 19.82 -9.11 -5.23
N LEU A 26 18.51 -8.84 -5.06
CA LEU A 26 17.47 -9.72 -5.56
C LEU A 26 17.28 -9.53 -7.08
N PRO A 27 17.21 -10.61 -7.88
CA PRO A 27 16.90 -10.53 -9.30
C PRO A 27 15.41 -10.20 -9.47
N THR A 28 15.07 -8.93 -9.32
CA THR A 28 13.72 -8.40 -9.58
C THR A 28 13.72 -7.62 -10.88
N ASN A 29 12.65 -7.78 -11.67
CA ASN A 29 12.49 -7.05 -12.92
C ASN A 29 12.36 -5.53 -12.62
N LYS A 30 12.65 -4.68 -13.62
CA LYS A 30 12.63 -3.22 -13.44
C LYS A 30 11.26 -2.71 -12.99
N GLN A 31 10.18 -3.33 -13.48
CA GLN A 31 8.80 -2.93 -13.18
C GLN A 31 8.46 -3.18 -11.70
N ALA A 32 8.81 -4.34 -11.14
CA ALA A 32 8.60 -4.66 -9.73
C ALA A 32 9.35 -3.68 -8.79
N LYS A 33 10.57 -3.27 -9.18
CA LYS A 33 11.30 -2.23 -8.42
C LYS A 33 10.55 -0.88 -8.44
N GLU A 34 10.00 -0.51 -9.59
CA GLU A 34 9.25 0.73 -9.77
C GLU A 34 7.90 0.68 -9.03
N ALA A 35 7.19 -0.44 -9.11
CA ALA A 35 5.97 -0.71 -8.36
C ALA A 35 6.21 -0.57 -6.85
N PHE A 36 7.28 -1.19 -6.34
CA PHE A 36 7.66 -1.10 -4.93
C PHE A 36 7.97 0.34 -4.48
N VAL A 37 8.64 1.14 -5.31
CA VAL A 37 8.90 2.55 -5.01
C VAL A 37 7.59 3.32 -4.86
N TYR A 38 6.66 3.18 -5.81
CA TYR A 38 5.35 3.82 -5.71
C TYR A 38 4.56 3.32 -4.50
N TYR A 39 4.59 2.03 -4.20
CA TYR A 39 3.92 1.47 -3.02
C TYR A 39 4.47 2.09 -1.71
N ARG A 40 5.79 2.18 -1.58
CA ARG A 40 6.45 2.79 -0.41
C ARG A 40 6.12 4.28 -0.29
N ASP A 41 6.14 5.02 -1.39
CA ASP A 41 5.78 6.44 -1.40
C ASP A 41 4.30 6.63 -1.03
N GLY A 42 3.42 5.71 -1.47
CA GLY A 42 2.02 5.65 -1.08
C GLY A 42 1.82 5.43 0.43
N MET A 43 2.53 4.47 1.01
CA MET A 43 2.51 4.22 2.46
C MET A 43 3.01 5.44 3.26
N SER A 44 4.07 6.08 2.80
CA SER A 44 4.59 7.30 3.44
C SER A 44 3.57 8.44 3.37
N ALA A 45 2.98 8.71 2.21
CA ALA A 45 1.96 9.75 2.07
C ALA A 45 0.73 9.44 2.94
N GLN A 46 0.31 8.17 3.03
CA GLN A 46 -0.78 7.76 3.90
C GLN A 46 -0.47 8.01 5.38
N ALA A 47 0.75 7.70 5.84
CA ALA A 47 1.18 7.96 7.22
C ALA A 47 1.20 9.47 7.54
N ASP A 48 1.49 10.30 6.54
CA ASP A 48 1.47 11.77 6.65
C ASP A 48 0.03 12.36 6.54
N GLY A 49 -0.99 11.52 6.32
CA GLY A 49 -2.39 11.95 6.13
C GLY A 49 -2.67 12.53 4.74
N GLU A 50 -1.73 12.44 3.82
CA GLU A 50 -1.80 12.97 2.45
C GLU A 50 -2.50 11.96 1.52
N TYR A 51 -3.78 11.69 1.81
CA TYR A 51 -4.54 10.59 1.19
C TYR A 51 -4.69 10.67 -0.32
N ALA A 52 -4.76 11.86 -0.91
CA ALA A 52 -4.83 12.00 -2.37
C ALA A 52 -3.53 11.54 -3.04
N GLU A 53 -2.38 11.97 -2.52
CA GLU A 53 -1.06 11.54 -3.02
C GLU A 53 -0.85 10.03 -2.78
N ALA A 54 -1.27 9.53 -1.62
CA ALA A 54 -1.20 8.10 -1.32
C ALA A 54 -1.99 7.27 -2.35
N MET A 55 -3.21 7.69 -2.69
CA MET A 55 -4.03 7.01 -3.69
C MET A 55 -3.40 7.04 -5.09
N ASP A 56 -2.80 8.14 -5.50
CA ASP A 56 -2.14 8.24 -6.81
C ASP A 56 -0.90 7.34 -6.89
N ASN A 57 -0.12 7.27 -5.80
CA ASN A 57 1.02 6.36 -5.70
C ASN A 57 0.57 4.89 -5.69
N TYR A 58 -0.46 4.54 -4.92
CA TYR A 58 -0.99 3.16 -4.92
C TYR A 58 -1.55 2.73 -6.28
N LYS A 59 -2.20 3.63 -7.03
CA LYS A 59 -2.65 3.31 -8.40
C LYS A 59 -1.47 2.97 -9.32
N LYS A 60 -0.41 3.79 -9.30
CA LYS A 60 0.80 3.52 -10.09
C LYS A 60 1.49 2.22 -9.66
N ALA A 61 1.53 1.94 -8.36
CA ALA A 61 2.03 0.66 -7.86
C ALA A 61 1.19 -0.50 -8.41
N LEU A 62 -0.13 -0.40 -8.35
CA LEU A 62 -1.05 -1.45 -8.83
C LEU A 62 -0.98 -1.65 -10.35
N GLU A 63 -0.67 -0.61 -11.13
CA GLU A 63 -0.47 -0.73 -12.59
C GLU A 63 0.79 -1.50 -12.96
N LEU A 64 1.84 -1.42 -12.12
CA LEU A 64 3.15 -2.00 -12.38
C LEU A 64 3.37 -3.35 -11.68
N GLU A 65 2.65 -3.62 -10.60
CA GLU A 65 2.83 -4.82 -9.80
C GLU A 65 2.18 -6.04 -10.45
N GLU A 66 2.96 -7.11 -10.62
CA GLU A 66 2.51 -8.37 -11.20
C GLU A 66 2.26 -9.42 -10.12
N ASP A 67 2.92 -9.33 -8.96
CA ASP A 67 2.71 -10.28 -7.87
C ASP A 67 1.31 -10.11 -7.25
N LEU A 68 0.53 -11.17 -7.27
CA LEU A 68 -0.84 -11.16 -6.79
C LEU A 68 -0.93 -10.82 -5.29
N ASN A 69 0.00 -11.30 -4.47
CA ASN A 69 -0.04 -10.99 -3.04
C ASN A 69 0.25 -9.51 -2.80
N ASP A 70 1.25 -8.92 -3.47
CA ASP A 70 1.55 -7.49 -3.33
C ASP A 70 0.40 -6.62 -3.84
N ARG A 71 -0.25 -6.98 -4.95
CA ARG A 71 -1.48 -6.33 -5.43
C ARG A 71 -2.60 -6.35 -4.39
N SER A 72 -2.77 -7.44 -3.66
CA SER A 72 -3.78 -7.54 -2.59
C SER A 72 -3.53 -6.55 -1.45
N PHE A 73 -2.26 -6.33 -1.07
CA PHE A 73 -1.90 -5.33 -0.06
C PHE A 73 -2.10 -3.89 -0.55
N ILE A 74 -1.80 -3.61 -1.82
CA ILE A 74 -2.05 -2.30 -2.42
C ILE A 74 -3.56 -1.96 -2.36
N LEU A 75 -4.41 -2.88 -2.81
CA LEU A 75 -5.87 -2.73 -2.76
C LEU A 75 -6.38 -2.54 -1.32
N TYR A 76 -5.87 -3.33 -0.37
CA TYR A 76 -6.19 -3.20 1.04
C TYR A 76 -5.83 -1.80 1.59
N ASN A 77 -4.65 -1.27 1.27
CA ASN A 77 -4.26 0.07 1.73
C ASN A 77 -5.11 1.19 1.10
N MET A 78 -5.49 1.05 -0.18
CA MET A 78 -6.48 1.95 -0.79
C MET A 78 -7.82 1.88 -0.06
N GLY A 79 -8.26 0.69 0.36
CA GLY A 79 -9.47 0.48 1.16
C GLY A 79 -9.41 1.18 2.52
N LEU A 80 -8.25 1.15 3.20
CA LEU A 80 -8.02 1.87 4.45
C LEU A 80 -8.23 3.39 4.29
N ILE A 81 -7.77 3.95 3.17
CA ILE A 81 -7.94 5.37 2.86
C ILE A 81 -9.43 5.69 2.65
N GLN A 82 -10.14 4.89 1.86
CA GLN A 82 -11.58 5.11 1.65
C GLN A 82 -12.38 5.00 2.96
N ALA A 83 -12.06 4.02 3.79
CA ALA A 83 -12.69 3.87 5.10
C ALA A 83 -12.43 5.11 6.00
N SER A 84 -11.20 5.63 5.98
CA SER A 84 -10.83 6.84 6.72
C SER A 84 -11.55 8.10 6.24
N ASN A 85 -11.94 8.14 4.96
CA ASN A 85 -12.74 9.21 4.37
C ASN A 85 -14.25 9.06 4.61
N GLY A 86 -14.70 7.99 5.28
CA GLY A 86 -16.13 7.68 5.47
C GLY A 86 -16.79 7.02 4.25
N GLU A 87 -16.02 6.70 3.21
CA GLU A 87 -16.49 6.10 1.95
C GLU A 87 -16.59 4.58 2.09
N HIS A 88 -17.46 4.12 2.99
CA HIS A 88 -17.52 2.71 3.43
C HIS A 88 -17.85 1.72 2.32
N GLU A 89 -18.72 2.07 1.38
CA GLU A 89 -19.05 1.21 0.23
C GLU A 89 -17.83 0.96 -0.66
N ARG A 90 -17.08 2.03 -1.00
CA ARG A 90 -15.84 1.94 -1.79
C ARG A 90 -14.75 1.19 -1.03
N ALA A 91 -14.68 1.34 0.29
CA ALA A 91 -13.75 0.59 1.12
C ALA A 91 -14.06 -0.92 1.07
N LEU A 92 -15.34 -1.30 1.19
CA LEU A 92 -15.76 -2.70 1.07
C LEU A 92 -15.42 -3.29 -0.31
N GLU A 93 -15.67 -2.55 -1.40
CA GLU A 93 -15.30 -2.99 -2.75
C GLU A 93 -13.80 -3.32 -2.85
N LEU A 94 -12.95 -2.44 -2.34
CA LEU A 94 -11.49 -2.64 -2.35
C LEU A 94 -11.04 -3.78 -1.46
N TYR A 95 -11.63 -3.94 -0.27
CA TYR A 95 -11.34 -5.07 0.60
C TYR A 95 -11.77 -6.40 -0.01
N HIS A 96 -12.92 -6.44 -0.70
CA HIS A 96 -13.36 -7.64 -1.40
C HIS A 96 -12.45 -7.98 -2.57
N GLN A 97 -12.02 -7.00 -3.38
CA GLN A 97 -11.02 -7.23 -4.43
C GLN A 97 -9.69 -7.76 -3.86
N ALA A 98 -9.23 -7.22 -2.72
CA ALA A 98 -8.04 -7.73 -2.06
C ALA A 98 -8.22 -9.19 -1.59
N LEU A 99 -9.38 -9.53 -1.01
CA LEU A 99 -9.71 -10.86 -0.51
C LEU A 99 -9.96 -11.89 -1.62
N GLU A 100 -10.42 -11.47 -2.80
CA GLU A 100 -10.51 -12.32 -3.98
C GLU A 100 -9.13 -12.80 -4.43
N ILE A 101 -8.13 -11.92 -4.34
CA ILE A 101 -6.74 -12.25 -4.69
C ILE A 101 -6.06 -13.04 -3.57
N ASN A 102 -6.21 -12.59 -2.32
CA ASN A 102 -5.65 -13.22 -1.14
C ASN A 102 -6.74 -13.43 -0.07
N PRO A 103 -7.38 -14.62 -0.05
CA PRO A 103 -8.42 -14.94 0.94
C PRO A 103 -7.91 -15.00 2.39
N ARG A 104 -6.59 -14.96 2.62
CA ARG A 104 -5.96 -15.10 3.94
C ARG A 104 -5.46 -13.75 4.47
N MET A 105 -6.25 -12.69 4.28
CA MET A 105 -6.01 -11.35 4.83
C MET A 105 -6.93 -11.07 6.02
N PRO A 106 -6.58 -11.51 7.25
CA PRO A 106 -7.41 -11.26 8.44
C PRO A 106 -7.64 -9.77 8.71
N GLN A 107 -6.71 -8.90 8.30
CA GLN A 107 -6.85 -7.45 8.44
C GLN A 107 -8.00 -6.90 7.57
N ALA A 108 -8.11 -7.38 6.32
CA ALA A 108 -9.21 -7.00 5.43
C ALA A 108 -10.55 -7.54 5.94
N LEU A 109 -10.60 -8.80 6.38
CA LEU A 109 -11.80 -9.39 6.99
C LEU A 109 -12.24 -8.62 8.23
N ASN A 110 -11.30 -8.21 9.08
CA ASN A 110 -11.59 -7.42 10.28
C ASN A 110 -12.19 -6.05 9.91
N ASN A 111 -11.64 -5.35 8.92
CA ASN A 111 -12.18 -4.06 8.50
C ASN A 111 -13.56 -4.18 7.85
N VAL A 112 -13.79 -5.23 7.06
CA VAL A 112 -15.12 -5.56 6.51
C VAL A 112 -16.12 -5.79 7.66
N ALA A 113 -15.76 -6.59 8.65
CA ALA A 113 -16.59 -6.85 9.82
C ALA A 113 -16.89 -5.57 10.61
N VAL A 114 -15.89 -4.71 10.80
CA VAL A 114 -16.05 -3.40 11.46
C VAL A 114 -17.05 -2.53 10.69
N ILE A 115 -16.94 -2.43 9.37
CA ILE A 115 -17.87 -1.63 8.57
C ILE A 115 -19.31 -2.15 8.72
N TYR A 116 -19.52 -3.47 8.57
CA TYR A 116 -20.85 -4.06 8.72
C TYR A 116 -21.40 -3.97 10.15
N HIS A 117 -20.53 -3.92 11.18
CA HIS A 117 -20.96 -3.76 12.56
C HIS A 117 -21.58 -2.37 12.84
N TYR A 118 -21.10 -1.34 12.14
CA TYR A 118 -21.54 0.05 12.31
C TYR A 118 -22.58 0.52 11.27
N GLN A 119 -22.97 -0.34 10.33
CA GLN A 119 -24.11 -0.12 9.43
C GLN A 119 -25.43 -0.42 10.13
#